data_AF-A0A2G9TDV5-F1
#
_entry.id   AF-A0A2G9TDV5-F1
#
_cell.length_a   1.000
_cell.length_b   1.000
_cell.length_c   1.000
_cell.angle_alpha   90.00
_cell.angle_beta   90.00
_cell.angle_gamma   90.00
#
_symmetry.space_group_name_H-M   'P 1'
#
loop_
_entity.id
_entity.type
_entity.pdbx_description
1 polymer ?
#
loop_
_entity_poly.entity_id
_entity_poly.type
_entity_poly.pdbx_seq_one_letter_code
_entity_poly.pdbx_strand_id
1 'polypeptide(L)'
;MSAPSVSHSSQPRQMTDYPVYHEIARNQGPKMQKINDTITSLLTKVQQRDVAAAEKIVQLSSDLCEIYYGVMLRDIYFTFSMNLEQHLWKQAFYKPIEVFKSMANSPKDSSRLFRSQLLLLLNKGIAFYERLIALYETELDVDVEKAALFQFDSDGNFWNVCLSPNSPDAESSRRKVR
;
A
#
# COMPACT_ATOMS: atom_id res chain seq x y z
N MET A 1 -18.13 -1.91 -49.60
CA MET A 1 -18.07 -0.93 -48.48
C MET A 1 -17.34 -1.62 -47.35
N SER A 2 -16.08 -1.26 -47.12
CA SER A 2 -15.23 -1.94 -46.11
C SER A 2 -15.39 -1.26 -44.76
N ALA A 3 -15.65 -2.05 -43.72
CA ALA A 3 -15.76 -1.57 -42.34
C ALA A 3 -14.40 -1.06 -41.82
N PRO A 4 -14.36 -0.04 -40.96
CA PRO A 4 -13.11 0.44 -40.38
C PRO A 4 -12.59 -0.57 -39.35
N SER A 5 -11.38 -1.07 -39.58
CA SER A 5 -10.65 -1.89 -38.62
C SER A 5 -10.20 -1.03 -37.43
N VAL A 6 -10.87 -1.18 -36.29
CA VAL A 6 -10.40 -0.61 -35.02
C VAL A 6 -9.17 -1.41 -34.58
N SER A 7 -7.99 -0.84 -34.79
CA SER A 7 -6.74 -1.39 -34.27
C SER A 7 -6.73 -1.22 -32.75
N HIS A 8 -7.10 -2.26 -32.02
CA HIS A 8 -6.79 -2.33 -30.59
C HIS A 8 -5.28 -2.49 -30.44
N SER A 9 -4.59 -1.39 -30.12
CA SER A 9 -3.20 -1.43 -29.73
C SER A 9 -3.09 -2.18 -28.40
N SER A 10 -2.54 -3.39 -28.43
CA SER A 10 -2.28 -4.24 -27.25
C SER A 10 -1.15 -3.72 -26.35
N GLN A 11 -0.83 -2.43 -26.40
CA GLN A 11 0.22 -1.84 -25.58
C GLN A 11 -0.32 -1.64 -24.15
N PRO A 12 0.43 -2.02 -23.11
CA PRO A 12 0.08 -1.70 -21.73
C PRO A 12 -0.06 -0.18 -21.59
N ARG A 13 -1.16 0.29 -20.97
CA ARG A 13 -1.30 1.73 -20.67
C ARG A 13 -0.14 2.16 -19.79
N GLN A 14 0.51 3.24 -20.18
CA GLN A 14 1.58 3.86 -19.40
C GLN A 14 0.98 4.67 -18.24
N MET A 15 1.76 4.87 -17.17
CA MET A 15 1.30 5.60 -15.98
C MET A 15 0.80 7.03 -16.30
N THR A 16 1.42 7.69 -17.28
CA THR A 16 1.05 9.03 -17.74
C THR A 16 -0.27 9.09 -18.50
N ASP A 17 -0.79 7.94 -18.92
CA ASP A 17 -2.02 7.87 -19.71
C ASP A 17 -3.27 8.06 -18.85
N TYR A 18 -3.13 8.02 -17.52
CA TYR A 18 -4.21 8.27 -16.58
C TYR A 18 -4.35 9.77 -16.33
N PRO A 19 -5.49 10.42 -16.64
CA PRO A 19 -5.67 11.85 -16.43
C PRO A 19 -5.45 12.28 -14.97
N VAL A 20 -5.81 11.42 -14.02
CA VAL A 20 -5.65 11.66 -12.58
C VAL A 20 -4.18 11.64 -12.14
N TYR A 21 -3.29 10.97 -12.89
CA TYR A 21 -1.89 10.80 -12.52
C TYR A 21 -1.20 12.15 -12.33
N HIS A 22 -1.31 13.05 -13.30
CA HIS A 22 -0.63 14.34 -13.25
C HIS A 22 -1.09 15.19 -12.07
N GLU A 23 -2.37 15.12 -11.72
CA GLU A 23 -2.90 15.84 -10.58
C GLU A 23 -2.41 15.24 -9.25
N ILE A 24 -2.48 13.91 -9.10
CA ILE A 24 -2.02 13.21 -7.89
C ILE A 24 -0.52 13.42 -7.70
N ALA A 25 0.27 13.23 -8.76
CA ALA A 25 1.71 13.41 -8.74
C ALA A 25 2.12 14.85 -8.39
N ARG A 26 1.33 15.84 -8.78
CA ARG A 26 1.59 17.25 -8.47
C ARG A 26 1.19 17.65 -7.06
N ASN A 27 0.01 17.20 -6.61
CA ASN A 27 -0.63 17.73 -5.40
C ASN A 27 -0.40 16.86 -4.16
N GLN A 28 -0.48 15.53 -4.31
CA GLN A 28 -0.34 14.57 -3.21
C GLN A 28 1.05 13.92 -3.18
N GLY A 29 1.66 13.67 -4.35
CA GLY A 29 2.97 13.03 -4.49
C GLY A 29 4.06 13.61 -3.59
N PRO A 30 4.31 14.93 -3.59
CA PRO A 30 5.34 15.55 -2.74
C PRO A 30 5.05 15.40 -1.24
N LYS A 31 3.77 15.41 -0.85
CA LYS A 31 3.34 15.25 0.54
C LYS A 31 3.57 13.81 1.02
N MET A 32 3.13 12.84 0.20
CA MET A 32 3.35 11.41 0.45
C MET A 32 4.85 11.10 0.58
N GLN A 33 5.65 11.59 -0.37
CA GLN A 33 7.11 11.39 -0.36
C GLN A 33 7.76 11.98 0.90
N LYS A 34 7.42 13.23 1.24
CA LYS A 34 7.95 13.89 2.45
C LYS A 34 7.62 13.11 3.72
N ILE A 35 6.38 12.63 3.85
CA ILE A 35 5.98 11.81 5.00
C ILE A 35 6.78 10.50 5.03
N ASN A 36 6.86 9.79 3.90
CA ASN A 36 7.61 8.53 3.81
C ASN A 36 9.09 8.70 4.14
N ASP A 37 9.74 9.76 3.65
CA ASP A 37 11.15 10.05 3.95
C ASP A 37 11.34 10.36 5.44
N THR A 38 10.40 11.09 6.03
CA THR A 38 10.41 11.40 7.46
C THR A 38 10.22 10.14 8.30
N ILE A 39 9.26 9.27 7.96
CA ILE A 39 9.07 7.97 8.63
C ILE A 39 10.36 7.16 8.54
N THR A 40 10.96 7.06 7.35
CA THR A 40 12.18 6.27 7.13
C THR A 40 13.34 6.77 8.00
N SER A 41 13.52 8.09 8.10
CA SER A 41 14.54 8.69 8.97
C SER A 41 14.27 8.44 10.46
N LEU A 42 13.01 8.57 10.89
CA LEU A 42 12.62 8.34 12.28
C LEU A 42 12.77 6.87 12.70
N LEU A 43 12.61 5.92 11.78
CA LEU A 43 12.81 4.49 12.08
C LEU A 43 14.23 4.20 12.59
N THR A 44 15.24 4.89 12.07
CA THR A 44 16.62 4.80 12.57
C THR A 44 16.74 5.31 14.00
N LYS A 45 16.02 6.38 14.36
CA LYS A 45 15.98 6.89 15.75
C LYS A 45 15.24 5.95 16.69
N VAL A 46 14.17 5.33 16.21
CA VAL A 46 13.46 4.30 16.96
C VAL A 46 14.40 3.15 17.29
N GLN A 47 15.22 2.67 16.36
CA GLN A 47 16.24 1.65 16.64
C GLN A 47 17.24 2.07 17.74
N GLN A 48 17.49 3.37 17.86
CA GLN A 48 18.28 3.98 18.96
C GLN A 48 17.49 4.19 20.25
N ARG A 49 16.27 3.63 20.34
CA ARG A 49 15.37 3.67 21.50
C ARG A 49 14.69 5.02 21.75
N ASP A 50 14.59 5.87 20.73
CA ASP A 50 13.80 7.10 20.80
C ASP A 50 12.29 6.80 20.72
N VAL A 51 11.57 6.99 21.83
CA VAL A 51 10.12 6.76 21.92
C VAL A 51 9.33 7.88 21.26
N ALA A 52 9.81 9.13 21.33
CA ALA A 52 9.15 10.27 20.68
C ALA A 52 9.19 10.12 19.15
N ALA A 53 10.28 9.55 18.61
CA ALA A 53 10.34 9.17 17.20
C ALA A 53 9.26 8.13 16.83
N ALA A 54 9.00 7.15 17.70
CA ALA A 54 7.95 6.15 17.47
C ALA A 54 6.56 6.79 17.49
N GLU A 55 6.26 7.64 18.47
CA GLU A 55 5.00 8.40 18.54
C GLU A 55 4.78 9.23 17.28
N LYS A 56 5.83 9.92 16.81
CA LYS A 56 5.76 10.73 15.60
C LYS A 56 5.52 9.88 14.35
N ILE A 57 6.09 8.68 14.25
CA ILE A 57 5.79 7.74 13.17
C ILE A 57 4.32 7.34 13.18
N VAL A 58 3.74 7.02 14.34
CA VAL A 58 2.32 6.65 14.44
C VAL A 58 1.40 7.77 13.92
N GLN A 59 1.73 9.02 14.25
CA GLN A 59 1.01 10.18 13.72
C GLN A 59 1.17 10.30 12.20
N LEU A 60 2.40 10.24 11.70
CA LEU A 60 2.71 10.36 10.28
C LEU A 60 2.09 9.23 9.44
N SER A 61 2.02 8.01 9.98
CA SER A 61 1.31 6.90 9.34
C SER A 61 -0.18 7.20 9.18
N SER A 62 -0.80 7.83 10.18
CA SER A 62 -2.20 8.28 10.10
C SER A 62 -2.36 9.39 9.06
N ASP A 63 -1.47 10.39 9.07
CA ASP A 63 -1.49 11.48 8.09
C ASP A 63 -1.34 10.96 6.65
N LEU A 64 -0.48 9.96 6.44
CA LEU A 64 -0.29 9.30 5.15
C LEU A 64 -1.58 8.58 4.71
N CYS A 65 -2.22 7.86 5.62
CA CYS A 65 -3.49 7.18 5.37
C CYS A 65 -4.57 8.14 4.87
N GLU A 66 -4.71 9.33 5.46
CA GLU A 66 -5.72 10.30 5.04
C GLU A 66 -5.46 10.86 3.63
N ILE A 67 -4.19 11.06 3.26
CA ILE A 67 -3.85 11.44 1.88
C ILE A 67 -4.23 10.31 0.92
N TYR A 68 -3.90 9.07 1.27
CA TYR A 68 -4.21 7.91 0.45
C TYR A 68 -5.73 7.69 0.32
N TYR A 69 -6.49 7.82 1.41
CA TYR A 69 -7.94 7.73 1.43
C TYR A 69 -8.57 8.68 0.40
N GLY A 70 -8.11 9.94 0.38
CA GLY A 70 -8.57 10.95 -0.58
C GLY A 70 -8.18 10.70 -2.03
N VAL A 71 -7.30 9.74 -2.32
CA VAL A 71 -6.92 9.38 -3.71
C VAL A 71 -7.44 8.02 -4.17
N MET A 72 -7.74 7.08 -3.27
CA MET A 72 -8.00 5.67 -3.63
C MET A 72 -9.11 5.50 -4.67
N LEU A 73 -10.20 6.26 -4.54
CA LEU A 73 -11.36 6.17 -5.44
C LEU A 73 -11.41 7.21 -6.56
N ARG A 74 -10.39 8.07 -6.68
CA ARG A 74 -10.37 9.07 -7.75
C ARG A 74 -10.33 8.41 -9.14
N ASP A 75 -9.65 7.28 -9.24
CA ASP A 75 -9.64 6.37 -10.39
C ASP A 75 -9.13 5.01 -9.90
N ILE A 76 -10.06 4.07 -9.66
CA ILE A 76 -9.74 2.75 -9.10
C ILE A 76 -8.79 1.93 -10.00
N TYR A 77 -8.88 2.09 -11.32
CA TYR A 77 -8.01 1.38 -12.26
C TYR A 77 -6.58 1.91 -12.18
N PHE A 78 -6.43 3.23 -12.09
CA PHE A 78 -5.13 3.86 -11.86
C PHE A 78 -4.54 3.42 -10.52
N THR A 79 -5.29 3.55 -9.42
CA THR A 79 -4.76 3.27 -8.08
C THR A 79 -4.38 1.79 -7.91
N PHE A 80 -5.15 0.88 -8.54
CA PHE A 80 -4.79 -0.53 -8.66
C PHE A 80 -3.55 -0.74 -9.52
N SER A 81 -3.51 -0.20 -10.75
CA SER A 81 -2.38 -0.37 -11.68
C SER A 81 -1.06 0.15 -11.12
N MET A 82 -1.13 1.20 -10.30
CA MET A 82 0.03 1.81 -9.65
C MET A 82 0.34 1.23 -8.27
N ASN A 83 -0.38 0.21 -7.83
CA ASN A 83 -0.19 -0.44 -6.53
C ASN A 83 -0.21 0.57 -5.36
N LEU A 84 -1.05 1.59 -5.41
CA LEU A 84 -1.04 2.67 -4.42
C LEU A 84 -1.35 2.15 -3.02
N GLU A 85 -2.30 1.23 -2.88
CA GLU A 85 -2.59 0.57 -1.60
C GLU A 85 -1.35 -0.17 -1.08
N GLN A 86 -0.66 -0.93 -1.93
CA GLN A 86 0.53 -1.65 -1.52
C GLN A 86 1.67 -0.70 -1.09
N HIS A 87 1.80 0.45 -1.76
CA HIS A 87 2.75 1.48 -1.38
C HIS A 87 2.40 2.07 0.00
N LEU A 88 1.13 2.41 0.24
CA LEU A 88 0.65 2.85 1.54
C LEU A 88 0.99 1.82 2.62
N TRP A 89 0.60 0.55 2.42
CA TRP A 89 0.84 -0.53 3.38
C TRP A 89 2.33 -0.62 3.74
N LYS A 90 3.20 -0.65 2.73
CA LYS A 90 4.66 -0.75 2.92
C LYS A 90 5.23 0.42 3.73
N GLN A 91 4.75 1.63 3.48
CA GLN A 91 5.31 2.87 4.04
C GLN A 91 4.74 3.19 5.42
N ALA A 92 3.41 3.14 5.58
CA ALA A 92 2.72 3.53 6.80
C ALA A 92 2.73 2.44 7.87
N PHE A 93 2.77 1.16 7.47
CA PHE A 93 2.52 0.05 8.40
C PHE A 93 3.64 -0.98 8.41
N TYR A 94 3.92 -1.65 7.30
CA TYR A 94 4.85 -2.79 7.28
C TYR A 94 6.23 -2.46 7.87
N LYS A 95 6.89 -1.42 7.35
CA LYS A 95 8.22 -1.00 7.84
C LYS A 95 8.18 -0.57 9.32
N PRO A 96 7.28 0.34 9.76
CA PRO A 96 7.12 0.65 11.18
C PRO A 96 6.82 -0.55 12.08
N ILE A 97 5.92 -1.45 11.69
CA ILE A 97 5.55 -2.63 12.46
C ILE A 97 6.77 -3.52 12.70
N GLU A 98 7.55 -3.83 11.66
CA GLU A 98 8.73 -4.69 11.80
C GLU A 98 9.75 -4.10 12.78
N VAL A 99 10.02 -2.79 12.67
CA VAL A 99 10.92 -2.11 13.60
C VAL A 99 10.33 -2.10 15.01
N PHE A 100 9.08 -1.70 15.19
CA PHE A 100 8.45 -1.61 16.51
C PHE A 100 8.36 -2.98 17.19
N LYS A 101 8.09 -4.05 16.43
CA LYS A 101 8.08 -5.44 16.92
C LYS A 101 9.44 -5.84 17.50
N SER A 102 10.52 -5.54 16.78
CA SER A 102 11.89 -5.77 17.28
C SER A 102 12.16 -5.02 18.59
N MET A 103 11.70 -3.77 18.68
CA MET A 103 11.89 -2.93 19.87
C MET A 103 11.05 -3.38 21.07
N ALA A 104 9.81 -3.79 20.82
CA ALA A 104 8.85 -4.26 21.83
C ALA A 104 9.22 -5.63 22.41
N ASN A 105 9.92 -6.48 21.64
CA ASN A 105 10.32 -7.82 22.08
C ASN A 105 11.70 -7.87 22.75
N SER A 106 12.38 -6.73 22.89
CA SER A 106 13.66 -6.68 23.60
C SER A 106 13.49 -6.67 25.13
N PRO A 107 14.48 -7.14 25.90
CA PRO A 107 14.42 -7.18 27.37
C PRO A 107 14.65 -5.81 28.06
N LYS A 108 14.62 -4.68 27.33
CA LYS A 108 14.90 -3.34 27.88
C LYS A 108 13.64 -2.69 28.47
N ASP A 109 13.80 -1.77 29.42
CA ASP A 109 12.66 -1.10 30.10
C ASP A 109 11.74 -0.33 29.15
N SER A 110 12.28 0.25 28.08
CA SER A 110 11.51 0.98 27.06
C SER A 110 10.63 0.07 26.19
N SER A 111 10.78 -1.25 26.26
CA SER A 111 10.00 -2.22 25.48
C SER A 111 8.49 -2.08 25.68
N ARG A 112 8.04 -1.72 26.88
CA ARG A 112 6.62 -1.48 27.19
C ARG A 112 6.05 -0.31 26.41
N LEU A 113 6.83 0.78 26.28
CA LEU A 113 6.43 1.96 25.51
C LEU A 113 6.36 1.63 24.02
N PHE A 114 7.35 0.92 23.47
CA PHE A 114 7.31 0.47 22.07
C PHE A 114 6.15 -0.50 21.79
N ARG A 115 5.79 -1.37 22.74
CA ARG A 115 4.61 -2.23 22.62
C ARG A 115 3.32 -1.42 22.59
N SER A 116 3.21 -0.39 23.41
CA SER A 116 2.07 0.53 23.38
C SER A 116 1.96 1.26 22.04
N GLN A 117 3.07 1.78 21.51
CA GLN A 117 3.07 2.43 20.18
C GLN A 117 2.75 1.46 19.05
N LEU A 118 3.22 0.20 19.12
CA LEU A 118 2.86 -0.85 18.15
C LEU A 118 1.36 -1.14 18.16
N LEU A 119 0.77 -1.33 19.33
CA LEU A 119 -0.67 -1.57 19.45
C LEU A 119 -1.48 -0.39 18.92
N LEU A 120 -1.05 0.84 19.22
CA LEU A 120 -1.71 2.03 18.70
C LEU A 120 -1.63 2.12 17.17
N LEU A 121 -0.47 1.81 16.58
CA LEU A 121 -0.30 1.76 15.13
C LEU A 121 -1.23 0.71 14.48
N LEU A 122 -1.31 -0.49 15.06
CA LEU A 122 -2.17 -1.56 14.56
C LEU A 122 -3.64 -1.17 14.62
N ASN A 123 -4.11 -0.62 15.75
CA ASN A 123 -5.49 -0.17 15.90
C ASN A 123 -5.85 0.93 14.90
N LYS A 124 -4.93 1.87 14.63
CA LYS A 124 -5.10 2.90 13.59
C LYS A 124 -5.16 2.30 12.19
N GLY A 125 -4.35 1.27 11.92
CA GLY A 125 -4.39 0.53 10.66
C GLY A 125 -5.73 -0.19 10.46
N ILE A 126 -6.20 -0.92 11.47
CA ILE A 126 -7.51 -1.61 11.44
C ILE A 126 -8.62 -0.61 11.14
N ALA A 127 -8.72 0.47 11.92
CA ALA A 127 -9.75 1.48 11.73
C ALA A 127 -9.66 2.21 10.38
N PHE A 128 -8.46 2.34 9.80
CA PHE A 128 -8.29 2.88 8.46
C PHE A 128 -8.83 1.91 7.40
N TYR A 129 -8.43 0.64 7.44
CA TYR A 129 -8.86 -0.34 6.43
C TYR A 129 -10.35 -0.65 6.52
N GLU A 130 -10.94 -0.67 7.71
CA GLU A 130 -12.40 -0.75 7.87
C GLU A 130 -13.12 0.40 7.16
N ARG A 131 -12.66 1.64 7.35
CA ARG A 131 -13.20 2.81 6.64
C ARG A 131 -12.99 2.75 5.13
N LEU A 132 -11.85 2.22 4.67
CA LEU A 132 -11.55 2.11 3.25
C LEU A 132 -12.41 1.05 2.57
N ILE A 133 -12.64 -0.09 3.23
CA ILE A 133 -13.54 -1.13 2.74
C ILE A 133 -14.97 -0.57 2.65
N ALA A 134 -15.47 0.06 3.71
CA ALA A 134 -16.80 0.66 3.70
C ALA A 134 -16.96 1.73 2.60
N LEU A 135 -15.89 2.49 2.32
CA LEU A 135 -15.86 3.44 1.21
C LEU A 135 -15.99 2.73 -0.14
N TYR A 136 -15.27 1.62 -0.34
CA TYR A 136 -15.38 0.83 -1.57
C TYR A 136 -16.77 0.22 -1.74
N GLU A 137 -17.35 -0.32 -0.69
CA GLU A 137 -18.72 -0.88 -0.73
C GLU A 137 -19.74 0.19 -1.14
N THR A 138 -19.64 1.38 -0.53
CA THR A 138 -20.59 2.46 -0.75
C THR A 138 -20.47 3.08 -2.14
N GLU A 139 -19.24 3.40 -2.57
CA GLU A 139 -19.02 4.18 -3.80
C GLU A 139 -18.95 3.31 -5.05
N LEU A 140 -18.63 2.02 -4.92
CA LEU A 140 -18.58 1.07 -6.04
C LEU A 140 -19.80 0.15 -6.12
N ASP A 141 -20.74 0.25 -5.17
CA ASP A 141 -21.91 -0.64 -5.06
C ASP A 141 -21.52 -2.12 -5.06
N VAL A 142 -20.48 -2.45 -4.29
CA VAL A 142 -19.93 -3.80 -4.16
C VAL A 142 -20.26 -4.36 -2.78
N ASP A 143 -20.83 -5.55 -2.74
CA ASP A 143 -20.92 -6.35 -1.51
C ASP A 143 -19.63 -7.15 -1.37
N VAL A 144 -18.72 -6.71 -0.50
CA VAL A 144 -17.39 -7.32 -0.36
C VAL A 144 -17.48 -8.70 0.26
N GLU A 145 -18.42 -8.95 1.19
CA GLU A 145 -18.64 -10.28 1.77
C GLU A 145 -19.06 -11.26 0.68
N LYS A 146 -20.01 -10.87 -0.16
CA LYS A 146 -20.46 -11.69 -1.28
C LYS A 146 -19.40 -11.86 -2.35
N ALA A 147 -18.62 -10.82 -2.64
CA ALA A 147 -17.49 -10.91 -3.57
C ALA A 147 -16.38 -11.83 -3.05
N ALA A 148 -16.15 -11.88 -1.73
CA ALA A 148 -15.20 -12.79 -1.10
C ALA A 148 -15.67 -14.26 -1.12
N LEU A 149 -16.99 -14.48 -1.11
CA LEU A 149 -17.60 -15.80 -1.26
C LEU A 149 -17.68 -16.28 -2.71
N PHE A 150 -17.48 -15.39 -3.68
CA PHE A 150 -17.34 -15.77 -5.08
C PHE A 150 -16.08 -16.64 -5.21
N GLN A 151 -16.28 -17.93 -5.50
CA GLN A 151 -15.22 -18.75 -6.04
C GLN A 151 -14.89 -18.18 -7.42
N PHE A 152 -13.77 -17.48 -7.54
CA PHE A 152 -13.19 -17.23 -8.85
C PHE A 152 -12.95 -18.62 -9.45
N ASP A 153 -13.70 -18.98 -10.50
CA ASP A 153 -13.37 -20.16 -11.30
C ASP A 153 -11.87 -20.07 -11.60
N SER A 154 -11.11 -21.08 -11.18
CA SER A 154 -9.64 -21.08 -11.16
C SER A 154 -8.99 -21.00 -12.54
N ASP A 155 -9.78 -20.77 -13.59
CA ASP A 155 -9.43 -21.01 -14.98
C ASP A 155 -8.79 -19.80 -15.67
N GLY A 156 -8.33 -18.81 -14.91
CA GLY A 156 -7.58 -17.72 -15.54
C GLY A 156 -6.90 -16.78 -14.57
N ASN A 157 -5.71 -17.16 -14.09
CA ASN A 157 -4.54 -16.28 -13.96
C ASN A 157 -4.74 -14.86 -13.36
N PHE A 158 -5.73 -14.62 -12.49
CA PHE A 158 -5.96 -13.29 -11.90
C PHE A 158 -4.75 -12.82 -11.07
N TRP A 159 -4.10 -13.74 -10.35
CA TRP A 159 -2.91 -13.46 -9.54
C TRP A 159 -1.61 -13.30 -10.33
N ASN A 160 -1.58 -13.57 -11.64
CA ASN A 160 -0.36 -13.44 -12.46
C ASN A 160 -0.03 -11.98 -12.83
N VAL A 161 -0.89 -11.02 -12.51
CA VAL A 161 -0.62 -9.58 -12.72
C VAL A 161 0.57 -9.09 -11.87
N CYS A 162 0.81 -9.71 -10.70
CA CYS A 162 1.92 -9.34 -9.81
C CYS A 162 3.29 -9.91 -10.24
N LEU A 163 3.33 -10.81 -11.23
CA LEU A 163 4.56 -11.46 -11.70
C LEU A 163 4.82 -11.07 -13.16
N SER A 164 5.15 -9.79 -13.38
CA SER A 164 5.69 -9.40 -14.67
C SER A 164 7.04 -10.12 -14.90
N PRO A 165 7.29 -10.72 -16.08
CA PRO A 165 8.51 -11.49 -16.37
C PRO A 165 9.82 -10.69 -16.26
N ASN A 166 9.74 -9.36 -16.12
CA ASN A 166 10.88 -8.46 -16.05
C ASN A 166 11.22 -8.01 -14.62
N SER A 167 10.66 -8.63 -13.57
CA SER A 167 11.14 -8.37 -12.21
C SER A 167 12.42 -9.17 -11.93
N PRO A 168 13.46 -8.54 -11.35
CA PRO A 168 14.77 -9.20 -11.10
C PRO A 168 14.70 -10.40 -10.14
N ASP A 169 13.57 -10.60 -9.46
CA ASP A 169 13.36 -11.72 -8.52
C ASP A 169 12.94 -13.04 -9.21
N ALA A 170 12.58 -13.01 -10.49
CA ALA A 170 12.17 -14.22 -11.23
C ALA A 170 13.33 -15.21 -11.45
N GLU A 171 14.57 -14.74 -11.40
CA GLU A 171 15.76 -15.55 -11.72
C GLU A 171 16.28 -16.34 -10.49
N SER A 172 15.95 -15.90 -9.28
CA SER A 172 16.35 -16.62 -8.05
C SER A 172 15.55 -17.92 -7.83
N SER A 173 14.34 -18.02 -8.38
CA SER A 173 13.48 -19.20 -8.20
C SER A 173 13.80 -20.35 -9.15
N ARG A 174 14.53 -20.12 -10.26
CA ARG A 174 14.87 -21.19 -11.22
C ARG A 174 16.10 -22.02 -10.83
N ARG A 175 16.90 -21.60 -9.85
CA ARG A 175 18.15 -22.29 -9.47
C ARG A 175 18.03 -23.31 -8.33
N LYS A 176 16.83 -23.54 -7.78
CA LYS A 176 16.64 -24.51 -6.67
C LYS A 176 15.96 -25.81 -7.05
N VAL A 177 15.77 -26.09 -8.35
CA VAL A 177 15.30 -27.39 -8.80
C VAL A 177 16.32 -27.99 -9.77
N ARG A 178 17.39 -28.54 -9.21
CA ARG A 178 18.08 -29.68 -9.80
C ARG A 178 18.88 -30.43 -8.74
#